data_AF-A0A1Y1XNQ5-F1
#
_entry.id   AF-A0A1Y1XNQ5-F1
#
_cell.length_a   1.000
_cell.length_b   1.000
_cell.length_c   1.000
_cell.angle_alpha   90.00
_cell.angle_beta   90.00
_cell.angle_gamma   90.00
#
_symmetry.space_group_name_H-M   'P 1'
#
loop_
_entity.id
_entity.type
_entity.pdbx_description
1 polymer ?
#
loop_
_entity_poly.entity_id
_entity_poly.type
_entity_poly.pdbx_seq_one_letter_code
_entity_poly.pdbx_strand_id
1 'polypeptide(L)'
;MSNKNHLSFIHSYKYNEVTTEPKWKKKDRLSYKNGPHATVYMMNGDTYFGEWKDNLKHGHGTYNYYKTKRIYDGEFAYDKRCGEGMLSIREDDPLYDPKLNETKEVERKKTILDGYYDILKNGIQDEMKSKSINNLITRNLRNNNKMKYRKLYVGQWMDDKFNGYGTYYYNDGIKEYYEGYWEDDMNEGWGVMHYKDGSYYEGEWHKKKRHGQGLLMLSMY
;
A
#
# COMPACT_ATOMS: atom_id res chain seq x y z
N MET A 1 49.79 42.78 69.37
CA MET A 1 49.52 43.56 68.15
C MET A 1 48.64 42.74 67.21
N SER A 2 47.53 43.35 66.79
CA SER A 2 46.63 43.06 65.65
C SER A 2 46.19 41.63 65.29
N ASN A 3 44.97 41.35 65.72
CA ASN A 3 43.83 40.78 65.00
C ASN A 3 43.86 40.91 63.45
N LYS A 4 43.48 39.85 62.70
CA LYS A 4 42.29 39.81 61.83
C LYS A 4 42.19 38.54 60.96
N ASN A 5 41.00 37.94 61.06
CA ASN A 5 40.34 37.02 60.14
C ASN A 5 40.63 37.27 58.66
N HIS A 6 40.78 36.22 57.86
CA HIS A 6 40.35 36.26 56.47
C HIS A 6 39.48 35.05 56.13
N LEU A 7 38.20 35.37 55.99
CA LEU A 7 37.11 34.54 55.49
C LEU A 7 37.37 34.11 54.03
N SER A 8 36.84 32.92 53.76
CA SER A 8 36.65 32.25 52.47
C SER A 8 36.18 33.13 51.32
N PHE A 9 36.67 32.84 50.10
CA PHE A 9 35.90 33.01 48.86
C PHE A 9 36.14 31.82 47.94
N ILE A 10 35.38 30.74 48.16
CA ILE A 10 35.12 29.75 47.11
C ILE A 10 34.16 30.44 46.15
N HIS A 11 34.65 30.86 44.99
CA HIS A 11 33.77 31.28 43.89
C HIS A 11 33.05 30.02 43.36
N SER A 12 31.90 29.70 43.94
CA SER A 12 30.97 28.76 43.31
C SER A 12 30.38 29.44 42.09
N TYR A 13 30.96 29.18 40.91
CA TYR A 13 30.30 29.52 39.65
C TYR A 13 29.04 28.67 39.55
N LYS A 14 27.89 29.26 39.90
CA LYS A 14 26.59 28.73 39.51
C LYS A 14 26.50 28.89 38.00
N TYR A 15 26.81 27.82 37.27
CA TYR A 15 26.41 27.70 35.88
C TYR A 15 24.89 27.65 35.85
N ASN A 16 24.27 28.78 35.47
CA ASN A 16 22.89 28.79 35.04
C ASN A 16 22.85 28.08 33.68
N GLU A 17 22.59 26.78 33.70
CA GLU A 17 22.29 26.01 32.50
C GLU A 17 20.95 26.46 31.91
N VAL A 18 20.96 27.57 31.18
CA VAL A 18 19.94 27.80 30.15
C VAL A 18 20.42 27.04 28.93
N THR A 19 20.14 25.74 28.88
CA THR A 19 20.42 24.92 27.70
C THR A 19 19.45 25.30 26.59
N THR A 20 19.67 26.43 25.93
CA THR A 20 18.94 26.73 24.70
C THR A 20 19.33 25.69 23.66
N GLU A 21 18.35 24.91 23.20
CA GLU A 21 18.56 23.84 22.25
C GLU A 21 19.27 24.34 20.97
N PRO A 22 20.29 23.63 20.45
CA PRO A 22 20.94 24.01 19.20
C PRO A 22 19.94 24.12 18.04
N LYS A 23 20.05 25.17 17.24
CA LYS A 23 19.16 25.42 16.08
C LYS A 23 19.09 24.23 15.12
N TRP A 24 20.16 23.45 15.00
CA TRP A 24 20.18 22.27 14.13
C TRP A 24 19.21 21.18 14.59
N LYS A 25 18.97 21.00 15.91
CA LYS A 25 17.97 20.05 16.41
C LYS A 25 16.56 20.47 16.04
N LYS A 26 16.27 21.78 16.14
CA LYS A 26 14.99 22.33 15.67
C LYS A 26 14.82 22.13 14.16
N LYS A 27 15.88 22.36 13.36
CA LYS A 27 15.86 22.13 11.91
C LYS A 27 15.68 20.65 11.57
N ASP A 28 16.31 19.75 12.31
CA ASP A 28 16.18 18.30 12.15
C ASP A 28 14.73 17.86 12.35
N ARG A 29 14.09 18.24 13.47
CA ARG A 29 12.67 17.94 13.72
C ARG A 29 11.73 18.49 12.64
N LEU A 30 12.01 19.69 12.14
CA LEU A 30 11.20 20.31 11.08
C LEU A 30 11.40 19.65 9.71
N SER A 31 12.46 18.85 9.53
CA SER A 31 12.71 18.14 8.29
C SER A 31 11.91 16.85 8.15
N TYR A 32 11.24 16.40 9.23
CA TYR A 32 10.51 15.15 9.23
C TYR A 32 9.24 15.27 8.40
N LYS A 33 8.98 14.26 7.55
CA LYS A 33 7.73 14.15 6.81
C LYS A 33 6.58 13.96 7.79
N ASN A 34 5.71 14.94 7.84
CA ASN A 34 4.51 14.99 8.68
C ASN A 34 3.31 15.50 7.87
N GLY A 35 2.16 14.83 7.99
CA GLY A 35 0.95 15.13 7.25
C GLY A 35 0.96 14.63 5.79
N PRO A 36 0.04 15.11 4.96
CA PRO A 36 -0.10 14.65 3.57
C PRO A 36 1.10 15.08 2.73
N HIS A 37 1.62 14.14 1.92
CA HIS A 37 2.71 14.40 0.99
C HIS A 37 2.33 13.96 -0.42
N ALA A 38 2.97 14.59 -1.41
CA ALA A 38 3.00 14.08 -2.77
C ALA A 38 3.67 12.70 -2.84
N THR A 39 3.57 12.04 -4.00
CA THR A 39 4.10 10.70 -4.21
C THR A 39 5.60 10.62 -3.90
N VAL A 40 5.95 9.72 -2.98
CA VAL A 40 7.33 9.34 -2.66
C VAL A 40 7.71 8.11 -3.47
N TYR A 41 8.84 8.18 -4.15
CA TYR A 41 9.40 7.09 -4.96
C TYR A 41 10.54 6.40 -4.20
N MET A 42 10.43 5.10 -4.02
CA MET A 42 11.43 4.29 -3.32
C MET A 42 12.44 3.69 -4.29
N MET A 43 13.62 3.30 -3.79
CA MET A 43 14.70 2.74 -4.63
C MET A 43 14.33 1.40 -5.29
N ASN A 44 13.38 0.67 -4.72
CA ASN A 44 12.88 -0.60 -5.26
C ASN A 44 11.82 -0.40 -6.37
N GLY A 45 11.50 0.85 -6.71
CA GLY A 45 10.48 1.24 -7.68
C GLY A 45 9.08 1.41 -7.07
N ASP A 46 8.87 1.03 -5.81
CA ASP A 46 7.60 1.21 -5.14
C ASP A 46 7.29 2.71 -4.98
N THR A 47 6.00 3.02 -4.88
CA THR A 47 5.54 4.38 -4.64
C THR A 47 4.53 4.43 -3.51
N TYR A 48 4.56 5.53 -2.76
CA TYR A 48 3.58 5.81 -1.74
C TYR A 48 3.05 7.23 -1.88
N PHE A 49 1.73 7.36 -1.85
CA PHE A 49 1.03 8.63 -1.78
C PHE A 49 0.13 8.60 -0.55
N GLY A 50 0.23 9.59 0.33
CA GLY A 50 -0.58 9.62 1.53
C GLY A 50 0.03 10.42 2.66
N GLU A 51 -0.48 10.14 3.85
CA GLU A 51 -0.07 10.79 5.08
C GLU A 51 1.24 10.21 5.65
N TRP A 52 1.97 11.05 6.37
CA TRP A 52 3.22 10.70 7.04
C TRP A 52 3.21 11.21 8.47
N LYS A 53 3.91 10.51 9.35
CA LYS A 53 4.17 10.96 10.72
C LYS A 53 5.58 10.55 11.12
N ASP A 54 6.40 11.51 11.50
CA ASP A 54 7.79 11.29 11.93
C ASP A 54 8.59 10.44 10.92
N ASN A 55 8.46 10.75 9.63
CA ASN A 55 9.05 10.02 8.50
C ASN A 55 8.54 8.60 8.22
N LEU A 56 7.50 8.14 8.94
CA LEU A 56 6.85 6.86 8.71
C LEU A 56 5.52 7.06 7.99
N LYS A 57 5.11 6.11 7.13
CA LYS A 57 3.74 6.09 6.59
C LYS A 57 2.76 5.98 7.75
N HIS A 58 1.75 6.84 7.75
CA HIS A 58 0.75 6.94 8.81
C HIS A 58 -0.55 7.49 8.22
N GLY A 59 -1.70 7.24 8.82
CA GLY A 59 -2.97 7.73 8.30
C GLY A 59 -3.37 7.03 7.00
N HIS A 60 -4.15 7.68 6.14
CA HIS A 60 -4.59 7.05 4.90
C HIS A 60 -3.56 7.22 3.77
N GLY A 61 -3.42 6.19 2.94
CA GLY A 61 -2.54 6.25 1.79
C GLY A 61 -2.68 5.10 0.81
N THR A 62 -2.10 5.31 -0.36
CA THR A 62 -2.02 4.33 -1.44
C THR A 62 -0.55 3.94 -1.64
N TYR A 63 -0.27 2.64 -1.55
CA TYR A 63 1.05 2.04 -1.80
C TYR A 63 1.01 1.19 -3.07
N ASN A 64 1.83 1.53 -4.07
CA ASN A 64 1.97 0.74 -5.29
C ASN A 64 3.25 -0.09 -5.25
N TYR A 65 3.09 -1.42 -5.27
CA TYR A 65 4.19 -2.37 -5.30
C TYR A 65 4.66 -2.57 -6.73
N TYR A 66 5.88 -2.11 -7.06
CA TYR A 66 6.39 -2.13 -8.41
C TYR A 66 6.59 -3.55 -8.95
N LYS A 67 7.08 -4.48 -8.13
CA LYS A 67 7.38 -5.85 -8.55
C LYS A 67 6.13 -6.68 -8.78
N THR A 68 5.17 -6.63 -7.85
CA THR A 68 3.96 -7.46 -7.87
C THR A 68 2.79 -6.80 -8.59
N LYS A 69 2.90 -5.50 -8.93
CA LYS A 69 1.82 -4.66 -9.48
C LYS A 69 0.58 -4.57 -8.59
N ARG A 70 0.73 -4.96 -7.32
CA ARG A 70 -0.32 -4.82 -6.31
C ARG A 70 -0.41 -3.36 -5.88
N ILE A 71 -1.60 -2.97 -5.50
CA ILE A 71 -1.93 -1.64 -5.00
C ILE A 71 -2.67 -1.85 -3.68
N TYR A 72 -2.11 -1.32 -2.60
CA TYR A 72 -2.82 -1.20 -1.34
C TYR A 72 -3.35 0.21 -1.20
N ASP A 73 -4.62 0.35 -0.85
CA ASP A 73 -5.28 1.62 -0.56
C ASP A 73 -6.00 1.49 0.77
N GLY A 74 -5.53 2.20 1.81
CA GLY A 74 -6.01 1.98 3.17
C GLY A 74 -5.21 2.71 4.24
N GLU A 75 -5.38 2.30 5.49
CA GLU A 75 -4.73 2.93 6.64
C GLU A 75 -3.32 2.39 6.90
N PHE A 76 -2.46 3.27 7.40
CA PHE A 76 -1.10 2.97 7.82
C PHE A 76 -0.86 3.48 9.25
N ALA A 77 -0.05 2.72 9.99
CA ALA A 77 0.52 3.14 11.25
C ALA A 77 1.95 2.64 11.36
N TYR A 78 2.89 3.56 11.59
CA TYR A 78 4.30 3.24 11.78
C TYR A 78 4.87 2.37 10.66
N ASP A 79 4.65 2.82 9.41
CA ASP A 79 5.09 2.18 8.17
C ASP A 79 4.39 0.88 7.77
N LYS A 80 3.45 0.38 8.59
CA LYS A 80 2.71 -0.86 8.35
C LYS A 80 1.25 -0.58 7.99
N ARG A 81 0.65 -1.46 7.19
CA ARG A 81 -0.78 -1.44 6.90
C ARG A 81 -1.57 -1.85 8.14
N CYS A 82 -2.64 -1.12 8.42
CA CYS A 82 -3.53 -1.36 9.53
C CYS A 82 -4.96 -0.92 9.16
N GLY A 83 -5.91 -1.10 10.08
CA GLY A 83 -7.27 -0.57 9.94
C GLY A 83 -7.98 -1.11 8.69
N GLU A 84 -8.84 -0.30 8.09
CA GLU A 84 -9.54 -0.69 6.86
C GLU A 84 -8.64 -0.48 5.62
N GLY A 85 -8.68 -1.42 4.69
CA GLY A 85 -7.93 -1.28 3.44
C GLY A 85 -8.29 -2.28 2.36
N MET A 86 -7.96 -1.91 1.12
CA MET A 86 -8.16 -2.71 -0.08
C MET A 86 -6.83 -3.03 -0.73
N LEU A 87 -6.57 -4.32 -0.93
CA LEU A 87 -5.51 -4.79 -1.81
C LEU A 87 -6.11 -5.14 -3.17
N SER A 88 -5.52 -4.60 -4.23
CA SER A 88 -5.98 -4.80 -5.61
C SER A 88 -4.82 -4.93 -6.59
N ILE A 89 -5.15 -5.31 -7.82
CA ILE A 89 -4.25 -5.27 -8.98
C ILE A 89 -4.95 -4.50 -10.09
N ARG A 90 -4.18 -3.76 -10.88
CA ARG A 90 -4.67 -3.03 -12.03
C ARG A 90 -4.79 -3.96 -13.25
N GLU A 91 -5.99 -4.09 -13.83
CA GLU A 91 -6.24 -5.02 -14.96
C GLU A 91 -5.76 -4.48 -16.30
N ASP A 92 -5.69 -3.15 -16.45
CA ASP A 92 -5.19 -2.46 -17.64
C ASP A 92 -3.66 -2.30 -17.66
N ASP A 93 -2.95 -2.88 -16.68
CA ASP A 93 -1.50 -2.79 -16.66
C ASP A 93 -0.89 -3.66 -17.78
N PRO A 94 -0.20 -3.08 -18.78
CA PRO A 94 0.40 -3.85 -19.87
C PRO A 94 1.52 -4.81 -19.39
N LEU A 95 1.95 -4.70 -18.13
CA LEU A 95 2.90 -5.60 -17.49
C LEU A 95 2.22 -6.68 -16.62
N TYR A 96 0.89 -6.65 -16.51
CA TYR A 96 0.12 -7.71 -15.85
C TYR A 96 -0.04 -8.90 -16.81
N ASP A 97 0.69 -9.99 -16.54
CA ASP A 97 0.49 -11.28 -17.19
C ASP A 97 -0.19 -12.26 -16.21
N PRO A 98 -1.47 -12.60 -16.40
CA PRO A 98 -2.19 -13.55 -15.53
C PRO A 98 -1.63 -14.98 -15.60
N LYS A 99 -0.72 -15.29 -16.54
CA LYS A 99 -0.05 -16.60 -16.64
C LYS A 99 1.28 -16.67 -15.90
N LEU A 100 1.73 -15.58 -15.29
CA LEU A 100 3.04 -15.50 -14.65
C LEU A 100 3.04 -16.06 -13.22
N ASN A 101 2.64 -17.32 -13.06
CA ASN A 101 3.01 -18.11 -11.88
C ASN A 101 4.35 -18.81 -12.15
N GLU A 102 5.33 -18.48 -11.31
CA GLU A 102 6.64 -19.11 -11.08
C GLU A 102 7.48 -19.57 -12.28
N THR A 103 8.63 -18.89 -12.41
CA THR A 103 9.87 -19.26 -13.11
C THR A 103 9.92 -19.09 -14.63
N LYS A 104 10.97 -18.37 -15.04
CA LYS A 104 11.48 -18.16 -16.41
C LYS A 104 10.80 -17.06 -17.23
N GLU A 105 11.14 -15.79 -16.98
CA GLU A 105 11.30 -14.81 -18.07
C GLU A 105 11.96 -13.49 -17.65
N VAL A 106 13.29 -13.49 -17.64
CA VAL A 106 14.11 -12.27 -17.55
C VAL A 106 14.41 -11.71 -18.96
N GLU A 107 14.27 -12.51 -20.02
CA GLU A 107 14.64 -12.10 -21.39
C GLU A 107 13.50 -11.44 -22.18
N ARG A 108 12.22 -11.82 -22.02
CA ARG A 108 11.09 -11.15 -22.72
C ARG A 108 10.84 -9.70 -22.26
N LYS A 109 11.26 -9.35 -21.04
CA LYS A 109 11.00 -8.02 -20.43
C LYS A 109 11.81 -6.89 -21.06
N LYS A 110 12.92 -7.19 -21.74
CA LYS A 110 13.78 -6.17 -22.35
C LYS A 110 13.20 -5.65 -23.68
N THR A 111 12.73 -6.55 -24.54
CA THR A 111 12.25 -6.24 -25.89
C THR A 111 10.95 -5.43 -25.93
N ILE A 112 10.03 -5.64 -24.97
CA ILE A 112 8.75 -4.91 -24.91
C ILE A 112 8.95 -3.48 -24.41
N LEU A 113 9.87 -3.29 -23.45
CA LEU A 113 10.16 -1.98 -22.88
C LEU A 113 10.86 -1.07 -23.91
N ASP A 114 11.78 -1.63 -24.70
CA ASP A 114 12.48 -0.90 -25.77
C ASP A 114 11.50 -0.38 -26.84
N GLY A 115 10.52 -1.20 -27.26
CA GLY A 115 9.51 -0.78 -28.25
C GLY A 115 8.55 0.31 -27.76
N TYR A 116 8.24 0.36 -26.46
CA TYR A 116 7.37 1.39 -25.89
C TYR A 116 8.04 2.78 -25.85
N TYR A 117 9.34 2.83 -25.55
CA TYR A 117 10.10 4.09 -25.54
C TYR A 117 10.32 4.67 -26.94
N ASP A 118 10.42 3.82 -27.97
CA ASP A 118 10.55 4.26 -29.37
C ASP A 118 9.28 4.90 -29.93
N ILE A 119 8.09 4.43 -29.52
CA ILE A 119 6.80 5.02 -29.90
C ILE A 119 6.65 6.43 -29.32
N LEU A 120 7.07 6.63 -28.07
CA LEU A 120 7.00 7.94 -27.40
C LEU A 120 7.98 8.97 -27.99
N LYS A 121 9.13 8.52 -28.50
CA LYS A 121 10.12 9.40 -29.14
C LYS A 121 9.71 9.86 -30.55
N ASN A 122 9.05 9.00 -31.32
CA ASN A 122 8.73 9.28 -32.73
C ASN A 122 7.37 10.00 -32.95
N GLY A 123 6.58 10.21 -31.89
CA GLY A 123 5.22 10.77 -31.97
C GLY A 123 5.08 12.29 -31.83
N ILE A 124 6.17 13.05 -31.67
CA ILE A 124 6.12 14.52 -31.51
C ILE A 124 6.53 15.20 -32.82
N GLN A 125 5.69 15.10 -33.84
CA GLN A 125 5.72 15.98 -35.01
C GLN A 125 4.30 16.08 -35.60
N ASP A 126 3.81 17.33 -35.71
CA ASP A 126 2.60 17.82 -36.39
C ASP A 126 1.42 18.29 -35.52
N GLU A 127 1.41 19.60 -35.26
CA GLU A 127 0.40 20.35 -34.51
C GLU A 127 -1.02 20.35 -35.14
N MET A 128 -1.18 19.97 -36.41
CA MET A 128 -2.49 19.98 -37.10
C MET A 128 -3.34 18.71 -36.91
N LYS A 129 -2.79 17.60 -36.38
CA LYS A 129 -3.59 16.42 -35.99
C LYS A 129 -4.21 16.55 -34.59
N SER A 130 -3.72 17.50 -33.77
CA SER A 130 -4.07 17.61 -32.35
C SER A 130 -5.54 17.93 -32.09
N LYS A 131 -6.22 18.73 -32.92
CA LYS A 131 -7.65 19.07 -32.69
C LYS A 131 -8.61 17.90 -32.95
N SER A 132 -8.39 17.11 -34.00
CA SER A 132 -9.21 15.92 -34.28
C SER A 132 -8.90 14.77 -33.33
N ILE A 133 -7.62 14.58 -32.99
CA ILE A 133 -7.19 13.56 -32.02
C ILE A 133 -7.66 13.93 -30.60
N ASN A 134 -7.54 15.18 -30.16
CA ASN A 134 -8.03 15.60 -28.84
C ASN A 134 -9.55 15.47 -28.74
N ASN A 135 -10.30 15.71 -29.82
CA ASN A 135 -11.74 15.48 -29.84
C ASN A 135 -12.13 13.98 -29.85
N LEU A 136 -11.35 13.12 -30.49
CA LEU A 136 -11.50 11.66 -30.44
C LEU A 136 -11.11 11.08 -29.08
N ILE A 137 -10.01 11.56 -28.49
CA ILE A 137 -9.55 11.23 -27.14
C ILE A 137 -10.58 11.69 -26.11
N THR A 138 -11.09 12.92 -26.21
CA THR A 138 -12.09 13.45 -25.26
C THR A 138 -13.43 12.71 -25.36
N ARG A 139 -13.84 12.27 -26.57
CA ARG A 139 -15.05 11.43 -26.74
C ARG A 139 -14.85 10.00 -26.24
N ASN A 140 -13.67 9.39 -26.41
CA ASN A 140 -13.38 8.05 -25.88
C ASN A 140 -13.16 8.05 -24.35
N LEU A 141 -12.53 9.09 -23.80
CA LEU A 141 -12.34 9.25 -22.34
C LEU A 141 -13.67 9.48 -21.60
N ARG A 142 -14.65 10.13 -22.24
CA ARG A 142 -15.99 10.35 -21.66
C ARG A 142 -16.85 9.09 -21.59
N ASN A 143 -16.57 8.09 -22.44
CA ASN A 143 -17.51 6.99 -22.64
C ASN A 143 -17.06 5.60 -22.17
N ASN A 144 -15.80 5.31 -21.75
CA ASN A 144 -15.49 3.97 -21.21
C ASN A 144 -14.15 3.70 -20.47
N ASN A 145 -13.47 4.68 -19.85
CA ASN A 145 -12.26 4.38 -19.05
C ASN A 145 -12.52 4.43 -17.53
N LYS A 146 -13.44 3.59 -17.04
CA LYS A 146 -13.45 3.27 -15.61
C LYS A 146 -12.29 2.29 -15.39
N MET A 147 -11.16 2.82 -14.95
CA MET A 147 -9.94 2.08 -14.61
C MET A 147 -10.33 0.80 -13.84
N LYS A 148 -10.03 -0.37 -14.42
CA LYS A 148 -10.58 -1.64 -13.96
C LYS A 148 -9.58 -2.29 -13.01
N TYR A 149 -9.94 -2.34 -11.74
CA TYR A 149 -9.14 -2.97 -10.71
C TYR A 149 -9.74 -4.32 -10.33
N ARG A 150 -8.87 -5.31 -10.17
CA ARG A 150 -9.21 -6.61 -9.61
C ARG A 150 -8.92 -6.59 -8.11
N LYS A 151 -9.94 -6.79 -7.30
CA LYS A 151 -9.81 -6.90 -5.84
C LYS A 151 -9.11 -8.22 -5.48
N LEU A 152 -8.19 -8.15 -4.54
CA LEU A 152 -7.56 -9.31 -3.91
C LEU A 152 -8.05 -9.49 -2.48
N TYR A 153 -8.12 -8.38 -1.74
CA TYR A 153 -8.62 -8.35 -0.38
C TYR A 153 -9.29 -7.02 -0.09
N VAL A 154 -10.39 -7.05 0.66
CA VAL A 154 -11.04 -5.86 1.23
C VAL A 154 -11.40 -6.19 2.66
N GLY A 155 -10.93 -5.39 3.60
CA GLY A 155 -11.28 -5.55 5.01
C GLY A 155 -10.17 -5.06 5.92
N GLN A 156 -10.13 -5.64 7.10
CA GLN A 156 -9.30 -5.19 8.20
C GLN A 156 -7.85 -5.69 8.12
N TRP A 157 -6.93 -4.84 8.56
CA TRP A 157 -5.50 -5.10 8.57
C TRP A 157 -4.90 -4.84 9.94
N MET A 158 -3.91 -5.63 10.30
CA MET A 158 -3.07 -5.39 11.47
C MET A 158 -1.64 -5.83 11.15
N ASP A 159 -0.68 -4.93 11.35
CA ASP A 159 0.75 -5.21 11.16
C ASP A 159 1.06 -5.89 9.81
N ASP A 160 0.55 -5.31 8.71
CA ASP A 160 0.68 -5.82 7.34
C ASP A 160 -0.04 -7.14 7.02
N LYS A 161 -0.84 -7.68 7.93
CA LYS A 161 -1.60 -8.92 7.71
C LYS A 161 -3.09 -8.67 7.69
N PHE A 162 -3.84 -9.55 7.03
CA PHE A 162 -5.30 -9.62 7.15
C PHE A 162 -5.65 -9.94 8.61
N ASN A 163 -6.58 -9.18 9.16
CA ASN A 163 -7.04 -9.32 10.53
C ASN A 163 -8.53 -8.92 10.58
N GLY A 164 -9.28 -9.32 11.60
CA GLY A 164 -10.69 -8.93 11.73
C GLY A 164 -11.57 -9.43 10.58
N TYR A 165 -12.62 -8.70 10.23
CA TYR A 165 -13.54 -9.11 9.17
C TYR A 165 -13.05 -8.65 7.78
N GLY A 166 -13.16 -9.51 6.77
CA GLY A 166 -12.81 -9.14 5.41
C GLY A 166 -13.11 -10.21 4.36
N THR A 167 -13.00 -9.80 3.10
CA THR A 167 -13.21 -10.64 1.93
C THR A 167 -11.90 -10.81 1.16
N TYR A 168 -11.45 -12.05 0.95
CA TYR A 168 -10.32 -12.39 0.10
C TYR A 168 -10.79 -13.10 -1.17
N TYR A 169 -10.29 -12.66 -2.33
CA TYR A 169 -10.63 -13.20 -3.64
C TYR A 169 -9.49 -14.08 -4.16
N TYR A 170 -9.77 -15.36 -4.38
CA TYR A 170 -8.79 -16.34 -4.85
C TYR A 170 -8.70 -16.38 -6.38
N ASN A 171 -7.57 -16.89 -6.90
CA ASN A 171 -7.41 -17.35 -8.29
C ASN A 171 -7.89 -16.37 -9.36
N ASP A 172 -7.66 -15.09 -9.15
CA ASP A 172 -8.00 -14.03 -10.09
C ASP A 172 -9.49 -13.82 -10.38
N GLY A 173 -10.38 -14.31 -9.52
CA GLY A 173 -11.82 -14.31 -9.79
C GLY A 173 -12.71 -13.78 -8.66
N ILE A 174 -13.79 -13.12 -9.07
CA ILE A 174 -14.97 -12.82 -8.22
C ILE A 174 -15.73 -14.11 -7.83
N LYS A 175 -15.45 -15.24 -8.49
CA LYS A 175 -16.20 -16.49 -8.33
C LYS A 175 -15.71 -17.38 -7.19
N GLU A 176 -14.48 -17.19 -6.73
CA GLU A 176 -13.94 -17.95 -5.61
C GLU A 176 -13.40 -16.98 -4.57
N TYR A 177 -14.07 -16.89 -3.43
CA TYR A 177 -13.73 -15.93 -2.40
C TYR A 177 -14.15 -16.42 -1.02
N TYR A 178 -13.41 -15.98 -0.01
CA TYR A 178 -13.78 -16.14 1.38
C TYR A 178 -14.22 -14.79 1.94
N GLU A 179 -15.33 -14.78 2.66
CA GLU A 179 -15.82 -13.64 3.43
C GLU A 179 -16.01 -14.09 4.88
N GLY A 180 -15.33 -13.44 5.82
CA GLY A 180 -15.40 -13.84 7.23
C GLY A 180 -14.28 -13.25 8.06
N TYR A 181 -14.07 -13.85 9.22
CA TYR A 181 -13.01 -13.41 10.14
C TYR A 181 -11.63 -13.95 9.75
N TRP A 182 -10.61 -13.15 10.07
CA TRP A 182 -9.21 -13.35 9.79
C TRP A 182 -8.36 -13.06 11.03
N GLU A 183 -7.32 -13.86 11.23
CA GLU A 183 -6.26 -13.62 12.20
C GLU A 183 -4.91 -13.97 11.55
N ASP A 184 -3.98 -13.03 11.50
CA ASP A 184 -2.62 -13.25 10.97
C ASP A 184 -2.59 -13.92 9.57
N ASP A 185 -3.34 -13.39 8.61
CA ASP A 185 -3.51 -13.95 7.24
C ASP A 185 -4.16 -15.36 7.19
N MET A 186 -4.82 -15.79 8.27
CA MET A 186 -5.53 -17.07 8.35
C MET A 186 -7.02 -16.85 8.59
N ASN A 187 -7.85 -17.56 7.83
CA ASN A 187 -9.28 -17.66 8.10
C ASN A 187 -9.47 -18.26 9.51
N GLU A 188 -10.25 -17.58 10.34
CA GLU A 188 -10.49 -17.90 11.75
C GLU A 188 -11.93 -17.51 12.11
N GLY A 189 -12.59 -18.21 13.03
CA GLY A 189 -13.96 -17.89 13.42
C GLY A 189 -14.99 -18.17 12.32
N TRP A 190 -16.09 -17.43 12.29
CA TRP A 190 -17.18 -17.66 11.32
C TRP A 190 -16.87 -17.05 9.94
N GLY A 191 -17.20 -17.78 8.88
CA GLY A 191 -17.04 -17.28 7.51
C GLY A 191 -17.66 -18.17 6.43
N VAL A 192 -17.80 -17.58 5.25
CA VAL A 192 -18.37 -18.20 4.05
C VAL A 192 -17.28 -18.29 2.98
N MET A 193 -17.03 -19.50 2.48
CA MET A 193 -16.19 -19.74 1.31
C MET A 193 -17.06 -20.07 0.12
N HIS A 194 -17.01 -19.24 -0.90
CA HIS A 194 -17.58 -19.51 -2.22
C HIS A 194 -16.51 -20.16 -3.08
N TYR A 195 -16.83 -21.32 -3.65
CA TYR A 195 -15.93 -22.07 -4.51
C TYR A 195 -16.21 -21.79 -5.98
N LYS A 196 -15.19 -22.01 -6.82
CA LYS A 196 -15.25 -21.75 -8.27
C LYS A 196 -16.33 -22.56 -8.99
N ASP A 197 -16.66 -23.75 -8.49
CA ASP A 197 -17.72 -24.63 -9.00
C ASP A 197 -19.14 -24.16 -8.62
N GLY A 198 -19.26 -23.07 -7.85
CA GLY A 198 -20.53 -22.54 -7.36
C GLY A 198 -20.98 -23.15 -6.02
N SER A 199 -20.28 -24.17 -5.53
CA SER A 199 -20.49 -24.69 -4.18
C SER A 199 -20.10 -23.62 -3.15
N TYR A 200 -20.63 -23.70 -1.94
CA TYR A 200 -20.12 -22.89 -0.84
C TYR A 200 -20.13 -23.64 0.49
N TYR A 201 -19.25 -23.19 1.38
CA TYR A 201 -19.24 -23.60 2.77
C TYR A 201 -19.48 -22.39 3.67
N GLU A 202 -20.43 -22.48 4.57
CA GLU A 202 -20.70 -21.50 5.61
C GLU A 202 -20.50 -22.17 6.97
N GLY A 203 -19.60 -21.65 7.80
CA GLY A 203 -19.32 -22.27 9.10
C GLY A 203 -18.10 -21.72 9.80
N GLU A 204 -17.64 -22.47 10.80
CA GLU A 204 -16.45 -22.13 11.59
C GLU A 204 -15.15 -22.47 10.84
N TRP A 205 -14.12 -21.67 11.08
CA TRP A 205 -12.78 -21.78 10.53
C TRP A 205 -11.76 -21.69 11.65
N HIS A 206 -10.70 -22.48 11.54
CA HIS A 206 -9.54 -22.38 12.43
C HIS A 206 -8.26 -22.62 11.63
N LYS A 207 -7.33 -21.67 11.64
CA LYS A 207 -6.04 -21.77 10.93
C LYS A 207 -6.18 -22.25 9.47
N LYS A 208 -7.03 -21.57 8.69
CA LYS A 208 -7.31 -21.85 7.26
C LYS A 208 -8.05 -23.16 6.97
N LYS A 209 -8.53 -23.88 7.99
CA LYS A 209 -9.30 -25.12 7.82
C LYS A 209 -10.72 -24.90 8.30
N ARG A 210 -11.68 -25.48 7.58
CA ARG A 210 -13.06 -25.64 8.07
C ARG A 210 -13.01 -26.38 9.41
N HIS A 211 -13.76 -25.89 10.38
CA HIS A 211 -13.77 -26.37 11.75
C HIS A 211 -15.21 -26.39 12.28
N GLY A 212 -15.41 -27.04 13.44
CA GLY A 212 -16.66 -27.02 14.19
C GLY A 212 -17.92 -27.22 13.35
N GLN A 213 -18.90 -26.33 13.54
CA GLN A 213 -20.19 -26.39 12.86
C GLN A 213 -20.16 -25.67 11.51
N GLY A 214 -20.82 -26.25 10.51
CA GLY A 214 -21.00 -25.60 9.22
C GLY A 214 -21.87 -26.37 8.23
N LEU A 215 -22.29 -25.68 7.18
CA LEU A 215 -23.09 -26.16 6.08
C LEU A 215 -22.26 -26.12 4.80
N LEU A 216 -22.14 -27.26 4.12
CA LEU A 216 -21.61 -27.34 2.76
C LEU A 216 -22.79 -27.50 1.80
N MET A 217 -22.99 -26.52 0.91
CA MET A 217 -23.94 -26.64 -0.18
C MET A 217 -23.18 -26.86 -1.49
N LEU A 218 -23.49 -27.97 -2.16
CA LEU A 218 -22.91 -28.30 -3.46
C LEU A 218 -23.73 -27.66 -4.58
N SER A 219 -23.06 -27.05 -5.54
CA SER A 219 -23.71 -26.61 -6.77
C SER A 219 -24.19 -27.82 -7.58
N MET A 220 -25.40 -27.72 -8.15
CA MET A 220 -26.00 -28.76 -9.00
C MET A 220 -25.93 -28.42 -10.51
N TYR A 221 -25.08 -27.46 -10.90
CA TYR A 221 -24.96 -26.96 -12.27
C TYR A 221 -23.70 -27.46 -12.99
#